data_AF-A0A7R9QWN6-F1
#
_entry.id   AF-A0A7R9QWN6-F1
#
_cell.length_a   1.000
_cell.length_b   1.000
_cell.length_c   1.000
_cell.angle_alpha   90.00
_cell.angle_beta   90.00
_cell.angle_gamma   90.00
#
_symmetry.space_group_name_H-M   'P 1'
#
loop_
_entity.id
_entity.type
_entity.pdbx_description
1 polymer ?
#
loop_
_entity_poly.entity_id
_entity_poly.type
_entity_poly.pdbx_seq_one_letter_code
_entity_poly.pdbx_strand_id
1 'polypeptide(L)'
;MISKANSKVIHIEDILDFNDIELFLGEGSLSQILPEDGKEDEPRIKSKVYPDYERTTDNEPKGGGHGFDPEYVEEMRAIMYGFGPAFRKNYTSEPLEMVDHYNLFCNLVGIPVNPNNGSEDRVEKLLKEAEDDENSDESDYDSDDDDKDDSDGDG
;
A
#
# COMPACT_ATOMS: atom_id res chain seq x y z
N MET A 1 34.07 -24.63 -0.37
CA MET A 1 34.34 -23.32 -0.98
C MET A 1 32.98 -22.68 -1.25
N ILE A 2 32.56 -21.72 -0.43
CA ILE A 2 31.30 -21.00 -0.63
C ILE A 2 31.58 -19.93 -1.67
N SER A 3 30.86 -19.98 -2.79
CA SER A 3 30.86 -18.96 -3.83
C SER A 3 30.53 -17.61 -3.21
N LYS A 4 31.44 -16.63 -3.32
CA LYS A 4 31.19 -15.26 -2.86
C LYS A 4 30.03 -14.69 -3.69
N ALA A 5 28.87 -14.54 -3.07
CA ALA A 5 27.69 -13.93 -3.67
C ALA A 5 27.93 -12.43 -3.82
N ASN A 6 27.67 -11.91 -5.00
CA ASN A 6 26.47 -11.11 -5.26
C ASN A 6 26.17 -9.81 -4.42
N SER A 7 27.04 -9.09 -3.67
CA SER A 7 26.60 -7.92 -2.85
C SER A 7 26.22 -6.62 -3.61
N LYS A 8 24.95 -6.20 -3.50
CA LYS A 8 24.32 -5.00 -4.12
C LYS A 8 24.13 -3.83 -3.12
N VAL A 9 25.16 -3.47 -2.36
CA VAL A 9 25.08 -2.43 -1.34
C VAL A 9 25.93 -1.24 -1.76
N ILE A 10 25.38 -0.03 -1.66
CA ILE A 10 26.12 1.22 -1.83
C ILE A 10 26.51 1.70 -0.44
N HIS A 11 27.80 1.82 -0.17
CA HIS A 11 28.31 2.45 1.04
C HIS A 11 28.46 3.94 0.79
N ILE A 12 27.65 4.74 1.48
CA ILE A 12 27.57 6.19 1.23
C ILE A 12 28.85 6.90 1.70
N GLU A 13 29.53 6.33 2.70
CA GLU A 13 30.81 6.81 3.22
C GLU A 13 31.93 6.77 2.17
N ASP A 14 31.81 5.87 1.17
CA ASP A 14 32.80 5.76 0.09
C ASP A 14 32.65 6.89 -0.94
N ILE A 15 31.49 7.56 -0.96
CA ILE A 15 31.15 8.57 -1.98
C ILE A 15 30.95 9.97 -1.40
N LEU A 16 30.59 10.10 -0.12
CA LEU A 16 30.32 11.36 0.56
C LEU A 16 31.07 11.45 1.89
N ASP A 17 31.51 12.66 2.25
CA ASP A 17 32.04 12.95 3.59
C ASP A 17 30.89 13.34 4.51
N PHE A 18 30.68 12.57 5.57
CA PHE A 18 29.60 12.82 6.53
C PHE A 18 29.81 14.09 7.35
N ASN A 19 31.01 14.66 7.39
CA ASN A 19 31.23 15.97 8.02
C ASN A 19 30.67 17.13 7.19
N ASP A 20 30.37 16.90 5.91
CA ASP A 20 29.75 17.89 5.01
C ASP A 20 28.21 17.73 4.96
N ILE A 21 27.63 16.87 5.80
CA ILE A 21 26.19 16.52 5.81
C ILE A 21 25.55 16.97 7.13
N GLU A 22 24.61 17.91 7.05
CA GLU A 22 23.81 18.35 8.19
C GLU A 22 22.79 17.28 8.59
N LEU A 23 22.14 16.65 7.60
CA LEU A 23 21.11 15.65 7.84
C LEU A 23 21.14 14.52 6.80
N PHE A 24 21.11 13.28 7.29
CA PHE A 24 20.97 12.09 6.48
C PHE A 24 19.78 11.26 6.97
N LEU A 25 18.81 11.00 6.09
CA LEU A 25 17.59 10.26 6.43
C LEU A 25 17.36 9.09 5.49
N GLY A 26 17.00 7.95 6.06
CA GLY A 26 16.62 6.75 5.33
C GLY A 26 17.81 5.91 4.86
N GLU A 27 17.61 4.61 4.88
CA GLU A 27 18.56 3.62 4.37
C GLU A 27 17.81 2.70 3.38
N GLY A 28 18.49 2.27 2.32
CA GLY A 28 17.94 1.33 1.34
C GLY A 28 17.61 1.97 0.00
N SER A 29 16.38 1.82 -0.47
CA SER A 29 15.93 2.21 -1.81
C SER A 29 15.86 3.74 -2.02
N LEU A 30 15.66 4.50 -0.95
CA LEU A 30 15.58 5.95 -0.95
C LEU A 30 16.29 6.50 0.30
N SER A 31 17.20 7.45 0.07
CA SER A 31 17.86 8.22 1.12
C SER A 31 17.78 9.71 0.78
N GLN A 32 17.57 10.54 1.79
CA GLN A 32 17.58 11.99 1.69
C GLN A 32 18.82 12.54 2.37
N ILE A 33 19.48 13.49 1.69
CA ILE A 33 20.72 14.11 2.14
C ILE A 33 20.53 15.62 2.13
N LEU A 34 20.82 16.25 3.27
CA LEU A 34 20.93 17.68 3.41
C LEU A 34 22.41 18.01 3.70
N PRO A 35 23.13 18.65 2.77
CA PRO A 35 24.48 19.10 3.02
C PRO A 35 24.50 20.28 4.01
N GLU A 36 25.64 20.49 4.67
CA GLU A 36 25.91 21.72 5.42
C GLU A 36 25.93 22.95 4.50
N ASP A 37 25.69 24.14 5.06
CA ASP A 37 25.71 25.41 4.31
C ASP A 37 27.04 25.60 3.54
N GLY A 38 26.94 25.88 2.25
CA GLY A 38 28.10 26.04 1.35
C GLY A 38 28.70 24.73 0.84
N LYS A 39 28.11 23.59 1.19
CA LYS A 39 28.48 22.25 0.69
C LYS A 39 27.46 21.68 -0.30
N GLU A 40 26.59 22.51 -0.90
CA GLU A 40 25.52 22.10 -1.82
C GLU A 40 26.03 21.77 -3.22
N ASP A 41 27.11 22.41 -3.67
CA ASP A 41 27.75 22.17 -4.97
C ASP A 41 28.89 21.12 -4.89
N GLU A 42 29.28 20.74 -3.66
CA GLU A 42 30.31 19.75 -3.32
C GLU A 42 29.83 18.30 -3.05
N PRO A 43 28.54 17.93 -2.89
CA PRO A 43 28.12 16.55 -2.83
C PRO A 43 28.05 16.03 -4.27
N ARG A 44 29.13 16.24 -5.02
CA ARG A 44 29.34 15.60 -6.31
C ARG A 44 29.57 14.15 -5.96
N ILE A 45 28.49 13.37 -5.96
CA ILE A 45 28.56 11.92 -6.12
C ILE A 45 29.63 11.69 -7.19
N LYS A 46 30.80 11.20 -6.78
CA LYS A 46 32.05 11.33 -7.56
C LYS A 46 32.01 10.56 -8.89
N SER A 47 30.93 9.83 -9.13
CA SER A 47 30.56 9.19 -10.38
C SER A 47 29.03 9.21 -10.52
N LYS A 48 28.50 9.06 -11.75
CA LYS A 48 27.17 8.46 -11.90
C LYS A 48 27.24 7.11 -11.18
N VAL A 49 26.61 6.99 -10.01
CA VAL A 49 26.53 5.71 -9.30
C VAL A 49 25.55 4.84 -10.08
N TYR A 50 26.09 4.11 -11.05
CA TYR A 50 25.52 2.84 -11.44
C TYR A 50 25.89 1.84 -10.34
N PRO A 51 24.99 0.92 -9.95
CA PRO A 51 25.29 -0.06 -8.92
C PRO A 51 26.43 -0.95 -9.43
N ASP A 52 27.66 -0.61 -9.03
CA ASP A 52 28.84 -1.41 -9.29
C ASP A 52 29.19 -2.22 -8.04
N TYR A 53 29.75 -3.38 -8.32
CA TYR A 53 29.43 -4.61 -7.64
C TYR A 53 30.65 -5.12 -6.84
N GLU A 54 30.43 -5.55 -5.57
CA GLU A 54 31.38 -6.00 -4.50
C GLU A 54 31.98 -4.89 -3.61
N ARG A 55 32.13 -5.02 -2.27
CA ARG A 55 32.27 -6.22 -1.39
C ARG A 55 31.78 -5.94 0.04
N THR A 56 31.08 -6.91 0.63
CA THR A 56 30.63 -7.00 2.03
C THR A 56 31.77 -7.06 3.06
N THR A 57 31.57 -6.40 4.21
CA THR A 57 31.96 -6.94 5.52
C THR A 57 30.97 -6.45 6.59
N ASP A 58 30.20 -7.39 7.13
CA ASP A 58 29.46 -7.30 8.40
C ASP A 58 28.15 -6.49 8.42
N ASN A 59 27.21 -6.82 7.53
CA ASN A 59 25.76 -6.64 7.69
C ASN A 59 25.09 -7.38 6.51
N GLU A 60 24.64 -8.63 6.72
CA GLU A 60 23.96 -9.37 5.65
C GLU A 60 22.72 -8.61 5.19
N PRO A 61 22.49 -8.47 3.86
CA PRO A 61 21.27 -7.88 3.37
C PRO A 61 20.09 -8.70 3.90
N LYS A 62 19.29 -8.09 4.78
CA LYS A 62 18.01 -8.64 5.20
C LYS A 62 17.20 -8.85 3.93
N GLY A 63 16.77 -10.09 3.68
CA GLY A 63 16.39 -10.56 2.34
C GLY A 63 15.57 -9.59 1.48
N GLY A 64 14.41 -9.11 1.97
CA GLY A 64 13.51 -8.24 1.21
C GLY A 64 13.76 -6.74 1.39
N GLY A 65 13.52 -5.96 0.33
CA GLY A 65 13.50 -4.50 0.35
C GLY A 65 12.25 -3.93 -0.33
N HIS A 66 11.88 -2.69 0.00
CA HIS A 66 10.76 -1.96 -0.59
C HIS A 66 11.09 -0.46 -0.69
N GLY A 67 10.17 0.34 -1.24
CA GLY A 67 10.37 1.79 -1.44
C GLY A 67 11.07 2.15 -2.76
N PHE A 68 11.22 1.17 -3.64
CA PHE A 68 11.61 1.40 -5.03
C PHE A 68 10.46 2.05 -5.81
N ASP A 69 10.75 2.47 -7.04
CA ASP A 69 9.77 3.11 -7.90
C ASP A 69 8.51 2.23 -8.09
N PRO A 70 7.32 2.71 -7.70
CA PRO A 70 6.09 1.92 -7.74
C PRO A 70 5.54 1.70 -9.16
N GLU A 71 5.95 2.51 -10.14
CA GLU A 71 5.50 2.37 -11.53
C GLU A 71 6.36 1.35 -12.29
N TYR A 72 7.67 1.32 -12.02
CA TYR A 72 8.62 0.46 -12.75
C TYR A 72 8.95 -0.87 -12.07
N VAL A 73 8.82 -1.00 -10.74
CA VAL A 73 9.16 -2.22 -10.01
C VAL A 73 7.89 -3.01 -9.67
N GLU A 74 7.64 -4.10 -10.37
CA GLU A 74 6.40 -4.87 -10.23
C GLU A 74 6.20 -5.44 -8.82
N GLU A 75 7.28 -5.76 -8.11
CA GLU A 75 7.26 -6.25 -6.73
C GLU A 75 6.76 -5.22 -5.72
N MET A 76 6.67 -3.93 -6.10
CA MET A 76 6.10 -2.86 -5.26
C MET A 76 4.57 -2.76 -5.37
N ARG A 77 3.94 -3.52 -6.28
CA ARG A 77 2.48 -3.50 -6.43
C ARG A 77 1.79 -4.13 -5.21
N ALA A 78 0.81 -3.42 -4.66
CA ALA A 78 -0.04 -3.92 -3.59
C ALA A 78 -1.26 -4.68 -4.14
N ILE A 79 -1.95 -5.39 -3.25
CA ILE A 79 -3.20 -6.11 -3.57
C ILE A 79 -4.35 -5.46 -2.81
N MET A 80 -5.50 -5.31 -3.46
CA MET A 80 -6.75 -4.81 -2.86
C MET A 80 -7.88 -5.81 -3.12
N TYR A 81 -8.69 -6.06 -2.08
CA TYR A 81 -9.94 -6.81 -2.17
C TYR A 81 -11.04 -6.03 -1.44
N GLY A 82 -12.20 -5.88 -2.07
CA GLY A 82 -13.39 -5.29 -1.47
C GLY A 82 -14.52 -6.31 -1.37
N PHE A 83 -15.18 -6.38 -0.21
CA PHE A 83 -16.38 -7.20 -0.01
C PHE A 83 -17.38 -6.46 0.86
N GLY A 84 -18.64 -6.46 0.45
CA GLY A 84 -19.72 -5.82 1.19
C GLY A 84 -20.89 -5.46 0.28
N PRO A 85 -22.00 -4.98 0.86
CA PRO A 85 -23.22 -4.66 0.10
C PRO A 85 -23.01 -3.53 -0.91
N ALA A 86 -22.10 -2.59 -0.63
CA ALA A 86 -21.79 -1.46 -1.52
C ALA A 86 -20.94 -1.85 -2.75
N PHE A 87 -20.19 -2.96 -2.69
CA PHE A 87 -19.30 -3.37 -3.78
C PHE A 87 -20.04 -4.22 -4.82
N ARG A 88 -19.60 -4.13 -6.08
CA ARG A 88 -20.03 -5.06 -7.13
C ARG A 88 -19.61 -6.49 -6.80
N LYS A 89 -20.50 -7.45 -7.04
CA LYS A 89 -20.21 -8.88 -6.81
C LYS A 89 -19.51 -9.48 -8.04
N ASN A 90 -18.58 -10.41 -7.82
CA ASN A 90 -17.86 -11.14 -8.87
C ASN A 90 -17.21 -10.20 -9.91
N TYR A 91 -16.60 -9.10 -9.43
CA TYR A 91 -16.00 -8.08 -10.27
C TYR A 91 -14.49 -8.03 -10.02
N THR A 92 -13.71 -8.08 -11.10
CA THR A 92 -12.26 -7.83 -11.09
C THR A 92 -12.03 -6.45 -11.66
N SER A 93 -11.53 -5.52 -10.84
CA SER A 93 -11.25 -4.16 -11.29
C SER A 93 -9.95 -4.09 -12.09
N GLU A 94 -9.85 -3.05 -12.92
CA GLU A 94 -8.54 -2.53 -13.33
C GLU A 94 -7.72 -2.09 -12.09
N PRO A 95 -6.39 -1.95 -12.21
CA PRO A 95 -5.55 -1.47 -11.12
C PRO A 95 -6.03 -0.11 -10.59
N LEU A 96 -6.01 0.02 -9.27
CA LEU A 96 -6.26 1.27 -8.56
C LEU A 96 -4.94 1.91 -8.17
N GLU A 97 -4.94 3.24 -8.11
CA GLU A 97 -3.85 4.00 -7.51
C GLU A 97 -4.08 4.13 -6.00
N MET A 98 -3.00 4.24 -5.23
CA MET A 98 -3.10 4.43 -3.77
C MET A 98 -3.92 5.67 -3.40
N VAL A 99 -3.87 6.72 -4.23
CA VAL A 99 -4.65 7.96 -4.03
C VAL A 99 -6.17 7.79 -4.18
N ASP A 100 -6.63 6.76 -4.88
CA ASP A 100 -8.07 6.53 -5.12
C ASP A 100 -8.80 6.03 -3.87
N HIS A 101 -8.07 5.43 -2.93
CA HIS A 101 -8.65 4.79 -1.75
C HIS A 101 -9.39 5.78 -0.85
N TYR A 102 -8.92 7.04 -0.79
CA TYR A 102 -9.59 8.08 -0.03
C TYR A 102 -11.03 8.32 -0.53
N ASN A 103 -11.22 8.45 -1.86
CA ASN A 103 -12.54 8.63 -2.46
C ASN A 103 -13.40 7.39 -2.22
N LEU A 104 -12.85 6.19 -2.38
CA LEU A 104 -13.55 4.94 -2.09
C LEU A 104 -14.09 4.92 -0.65
N PHE A 105 -13.25 5.23 0.33
CA PHE A 105 -13.69 5.24 1.73
C PHE A 105 -14.73 6.31 2.01
N CYS A 106 -14.60 7.50 1.40
CA CYS A 106 -15.59 8.55 1.55
C CYS A 106 -16.97 8.11 1.02
N ASN A 107 -17.01 7.46 -0.15
CA ASN A 107 -18.23 6.89 -0.71
C ASN A 107 -18.83 5.80 0.20
N LEU A 108 -18.01 4.89 0.72
CA LEU A 108 -18.48 3.79 1.57
C LEU A 108 -19.05 4.28 2.91
N VAL A 109 -18.51 5.35 3.49
CA VAL A 109 -18.98 5.90 4.77
C VAL A 109 -19.98 7.06 4.60
N GLY A 110 -20.30 7.45 3.36
CA GLY A 110 -21.29 8.48 3.07
C GLY A 110 -20.86 9.90 3.45
N ILE A 111 -19.58 10.25 3.32
CA ILE A 111 -19.07 11.61 3.59
C ILE A 111 -18.61 12.30 2.29
N PRO A 112 -18.68 13.64 2.22
CA PRO A 112 -18.22 14.37 1.04
C PRO A 112 -16.71 14.21 0.82
N VAL A 113 -16.33 13.97 -0.42
CA VAL A 113 -14.93 13.92 -0.87
C VAL A 113 -14.37 15.35 -0.93
N ASN A 114 -13.24 15.59 -0.26
CA ASN A 114 -12.48 16.85 -0.41
C ASN A 114 -11.53 16.80 -1.62
N PRO A 115 -11.10 17.95 -2.18
CA PRO A 115 -10.16 17.99 -3.29
C PRO A 115 -8.89 17.17 -3.02
N ASN A 116 -8.59 16.22 -3.90
CA ASN A 116 -7.44 15.33 -3.82
C ASN A 116 -7.04 14.81 -5.22
N ASN A 117 -6.04 13.93 -5.29
CA ASN A 117 -5.48 13.43 -6.56
C ASN A 117 -6.06 12.08 -7.04
N GLY A 118 -7.01 11.51 -6.30
CA GLY A 118 -7.72 10.29 -6.68
C GLY A 118 -8.70 10.50 -7.83
N SER A 119 -8.98 9.42 -8.56
CA SER A 119 -9.93 9.39 -9.68
C SER A 119 -11.27 8.81 -9.25
N GLU A 120 -12.31 9.64 -9.31
CA GLU A 120 -13.68 9.19 -9.03
C GLU A 120 -14.14 8.12 -10.03
N ASP A 121 -13.85 8.32 -11.33
CA ASP A 121 -14.18 7.37 -12.40
C ASP A 121 -13.62 5.95 -12.17
N ARG A 122 -12.49 5.82 -11.47
CA ARG A 122 -11.94 4.50 -11.10
C ARG A 122 -12.68 3.89 -9.92
N VAL A 123 -13.08 4.72 -8.95
CA VAL A 123 -13.78 4.30 -7.73
C VAL A 123 -15.24 3.89 -8.01
N GLU A 124 -15.98 4.68 -8.80
CA GLU A 124 -17.40 4.41 -9.10
C GLU A 124 -17.61 3.02 -9.73
N LYS A 125 -16.65 2.56 -10.54
CA LYS A 125 -16.68 1.23 -11.18
C LYS A 125 -16.62 0.07 -10.17
N LEU A 126 -16.16 0.32 -8.95
CA LEU A 126 -16.07 -0.68 -7.88
C LEU A 126 -17.42 -0.85 -7.14
N LEU A 127 -18.23 0.20 -7.13
CA LEU A 127 -19.44 0.29 -6.33
C LEU A 127 -20.67 -0.10 -7.16
N LYS A 128 -21.71 -0.58 -6.47
CA LYS A 128 -23.01 -0.81 -7.09
C LYS A 128 -23.64 0.53 -7.50
N GLU A 129 -24.44 0.49 -8.55
CA GLU A 129 -25.28 1.62 -8.92
C GLU A 129 -26.40 1.78 -7.89
N ALA A 130 -26.79 3.02 -7.59
CA ALA A 130 -27.76 3.35 -6.54
C ALA A 130 -29.21 2.93 -6.84
N GLU A 131 -29.47 2.10 -7.86
CA GLU A 131 -30.82 1.75 -8.33
C GLU A 131 -31.31 0.34 -7.91
N ASP A 132 -30.54 -0.44 -7.16
CA ASP A 132 -30.93 -1.82 -6.80
C ASP A 132 -31.55 -1.99 -5.39
N ASP A 133 -31.69 -0.92 -4.59
CA ASP A 133 -32.07 -1.01 -3.16
C ASP A 133 -33.58 -0.91 -2.86
N GLU A 134 -34.47 -0.78 -3.84
CA GLU A 134 -35.92 -0.67 -3.58
C GLU A 134 -36.73 -1.98 -3.69
N ASN A 135 -36.14 -3.16 -3.98
CA ASN A 135 -37.01 -4.33 -4.23
C ASN A 135 -36.45 -5.74 -3.95
N SER A 136 -35.72 -5.97 -2.85
CA SER A 136 -35.38 -7.37 -2.46
C SER A 136 -35.45 -7.74 -0.99
N ASP A 137 -36.00 -6.88 -0.11
CA ASP A 137 -36.19 -7.23 1.31
C ASP A 137 -37.67 -7.56 1.63
N GLU A 138 -38.26 -8.51 0.88
CA GLU A 138 -39.44 -9.23 1.36
C GLU A 138 -39.22 -10.75 1.31
N SER A 139 -39.45 -11.35 2.49
CA SER A 139 -39.61 -12.77 2.85
C SER A 139 -38.42 -13.71 2.66
N ASP A 140 -37.72 -14.01 3.77
CA ASP A 140 -37.23 -15.36 4.10
C ASP A 140 -36.84 -15.44 5.60
N TYR A 141 -37.70 -14.91 6.48
CA TYR A 141 -37.72 -15.34 7.87
C TYR A 141 -38.84 -16.38 8.00
N ASP A 142 -38.48 -17.64 7.78
CA ASP A 142 -39.27 -18.78 8.26
C ASP A 142 -39.30 -18.71 9.79
N SER A 143 -40.38 -18.16 10.33
CA SER A 143 -40.75 -18.30 11.73
C SER A 143 -41.35 -19.69 11.94
N ASP A 144 -40.47 -20.69 12.02
CA ASP A 144 -40.78 -21.98 12.64
C ASP A 144 -40.27 -21.94 14.08
N ASP A 145 -41.17 -21.61 15.01
CA ASP A 145 -41.14 -22.18 16.36
C ASP A 145 -42.53 -22.00 16.96
N ASP A 146 -43.37 -22.99 16.66
CA ASP A 146 -44.65 -23.25 17.31
C ASP A 146 -44.44 -23.41 18.83
N ASP A 147 -45.05 -22.50 19.58
CA ASP A 147 -45.37 -22.66 20.99
C ASP A 147 -46.04 -24.02 21.24
N LYS A 148 -45.34 -24.93 21.93
CA LYS A 148 -45.99 -26.01 22.69
C LYS A 148 -45.79 -25.76 24.17
N ASP A 149 -46.80 -25.07 24.70
CA ASP A 149 -47.05 -24.83 26.10
C ASP A 149 -47.64 -26.12 26.71
N ASP A 150 -46.79 -27.05 27.14
CA ASP A 150 -47.22 -28.22 27.93
C ASP A 150 -47.17 -27.84 29.42
N SER A 151 -48.22 -27.15 29.86
CA SER A 151 -48.55 -27.01 31.27
C SER A 151 -49.23 -28.29 31.78
N ASP A 152 -48.44 -29.25 32.27
CA ASP A 152 -49.00 -30.36 33.07
C ASP A 152 -49.17 -29.90 34.52
N GLY A 153 -50.39 -29.45 34.81
CA GLY A 153 -50.87 -29.10 36.14
C GLY A 153 -52.28 -29.66 36.40
N ASP A 154 -52.32 -30.58 37.36
CA ASP A 154 -53.41 -30.92 38.28
C ASP A 154 -54.50 -31.93 37.86
N GLY A 155 -54.77 -32.90 38.75
CA GLY A 155 -55.93 -33.79 38.71
C GLY A 155 -55.72 -35.23 39.19
#